data_AF-A0A256HC36-F1
#
_entry.id   AF-A0A256HC36-F1
#
_cell.length_a   1.000
_cell.length_b   1.000
_cell.length_c   1.000
_cell.angle_alpha   90.00
_cell.angle_beta   90.00
_cell.angle_gamma   90.00
#
_symmetry.space_group_name_H-M   'P 1'
#
loop_
_entity.id
_entity.type
_entity.pdbx_description
1 polymer ?
#
loop_
_entity_poly.entity_id
_entity_poly.type
_entity_poly.pdbx_seq_one_letter_code
_entity_poly.pdbx_strand_id
1 'polypeptide(L)' 'MLSRENAVILLCMAAGLALAYGGRVLTELSDTVLIGALLTVGVVVPQLLNGYFDASEEA' A
#
# COMPACT_ATOMS: atom_id res chain seq x y z
N MET A 1 2.28 -8.45 -19.64
CA MET A 1 1.74 -7.08 -19.56
C MET A 1 1.89 -6.61 -18.12
N LEU A 2 3.06 -6.08 -17.76
CA LEU A 2 3.28 -5.45 -16.46
C LEU A 2 3.53 -3.97 -16.75
N SER A 3 2.47 -3.15 -16.66
CA SER A 3 2.65 -1.69 -16.63
C SER A 3 3.22 -1.28 -15.28
N ARG A 4 3.90 -0.13 -15.25
CA ARG A 4 4.46 0.48 -14.03
C ARG A 4 3.38 0.61 -12.95
N GLU A 5 2.16 0.98 -13.33
CA GLU A 5 1.03 1.11 -12.39
C GLU A 5 0.62 -0.25 -11.80
N ASN A 6 0.55 -1.29 -12.62
CA ASN A 6 0.18 -2.63 -12.17
C ASN A 6 1.23 -3.21 -11.20
N ALA A 7 2.50 -2.86 -11.39
CA ALA A 7 3.58 -3.21 -10.46
C ALA A 7 3.43 -2.50 -9.10
N VAL A 8 3.05 -1.21 -9.11
CA VAL A 8 2.82 -0.43 -7.88
C VAL A 8 1.65 -0.99 -7.08
N ILE A 9 0.56 -1.33 -7.76
CA ILE A 9 -0.62 -1.96 -7.13
C ILE A 9 -0.24 -3.30 -6.52
N LEU A 10 0.48 -4.16 -7.25
CA LEU A 10 0.96 -5.45 -6.74
C LEU A 10 1.85 -5.29 -5.51
N LEU A 11 2.76 -4.31 -5.52
CA LEU A 11 3.67 -4.06 -4.40
C LEU A 11 2.92 -3.55 -3.16
N CYS A 12 2.00 -2.60 -3.32
CA CYS A 12 1.17 -2.12 -2.21
C CYS A 12 0.28 -3.23 -1.64
N MET A 13 -0.26 -4.10 -2.50
CA MET A 13 -1.07 -5.23 -2.08
C MET A 13 -0.23 -6.25 -1.29
N ALA A 14 0.97 -6.58 -1.76
CA ALA A 14 1.90 -7.46 -1.07
C ALA A 14 2.33 -6.88 0.29
N ALA A 15 2.63 -5.57 0.34
CA ALA A 15 2.96 -4.86 1.57
C ALA A 15 1.78 -4.86 2.56
N GLY A 16 0.56 -4.61 2.09
CA GLY A 16 -0.66 -4.66 2.89
C GLY A 16 -0.90 -6.05 3.48
N LEU A 17 -0.74 -7.12 2.69
CA LEU A 17 -0.83 -8.50 3.20
C LEU A 17 0.24 -8.78 4.26
N ALA A 18 1.50 -8.41 3.99
CA ALA A 18 2.59 -8.58 4.94
C ALA A 18 2.31 -7.83 6.25
N LEU A 19 1.72 -6.64 6.18
CA LEU A 19 1.35 -5.85 7.36
C LEU A 19 0.17 -6.48 8.12
N ALA A 20 -0.82 -7.02 7.42
CA ALA A 20 -1.99 -7.65 8.04
C ALA A 20 -1.60 -8.91 8.81
N TYR A 21 -0.87 -9.82 8.16
CA TYR A 21 -0.48 -11.09 8.76
C TYR A 21 0.73 -10.94 9.69
N GLY A 22 1.76 -10.20 9.24
CA GLY A 22 2.97 -9.97 10.01
C GLY A 22 2.74 -9.04 11.20
N GLY A 23 1.97 -7.97 11.04
CA GLY A 23 1.65 -7.06 12.14
C GLY A 23 0.93 -7.79 13.28
N ARG A 24 -0.04 -8.64 12.97
CA ARG A 24 -0.79 -9.38 14.00
C ARG A 24 0.04 -10.46 14.70
N VAL A 25 1.02 -11.05 14.01
CA VAL A 25 1.85 -12.13 14.57
C VAL A 25 3.11 -11.61 15.27
N LEU A 26 3.69 -10.52 14.78
CA LEU A 26 4.99 -10.02 15.23
C LEU A 26 4.88 -8.82 16.18
N THR A 27 3.68 -8.24 16.36
CA THR A 27 3.49 -7.03 17.17
C THR A 27 2.26 -7.14 18.06
N GLU A 28 2.29 -6.47 19.23
CA GLU A 28 1.14 -6.31 20.13
C GLU A 28 0.34 -5.03 19.84
N LEU A 29 0.35 -4.57 18.58
CA LEU A 29 -0.39 -3.38 18.17
C LEU A 29 -1.91 -3.59 18.35
N SER A 30 -2.60 -2.58 18.87
CA SER A 30 -4.06 -2.56 18.92
C SER A 30 -4.64 -2.66 17.50
N ASP A 31 -5.76 -3.37 17.35
CA ASP A 31 -6.46 -3.53 16.07
C ASP A 31 -6.76 -2.18 15.40
N THR A 32 -7.02 -1.12 16.18
CA THR A 32 -7.26 0.23 15.63
C THR A 32 -6.04 0.77 14.87
N VAL A 33 -4.84 0.60 15.44
CA VAL A 33 -3.60 1.07 14.82
C VAL A 33 -3.25 0.21 13.60
N LEU A 34 -3.47 -1.10 13.69
CA LEU A 34 -3.19 -2.03 12.61
C LEU A 34 -4.13 -1.78 11.41
N ILE A 35 -5.42 -1.54 11.66
CA ILE A 35 -6.39 -1.12 10.65
C ILE A 35 -5.98 0.22 10.02
N GLY A 36 -5.60 1.21 10.84
CA GLY A 36 -5.12 2.50 10.34
C GLY A 36 -3.94 2.34 9.39
N ALA A 37 -2.95 1.55 9.77
CA ALA A 37 -1.76 1.29 8.94
C ALA A 37 -2.11 0.56 7.64
N LEU A 38 -3.03 -0.42 7.67
CA LEU A 38 -3.52 -1.10 6.48
C LEU A 38 -4.24 -0.15 5.51
N LEU A 39 -5.05 0.78 6.02
CA LEU A 39 -5.71 1.79 5.19
C LEU A 39 -4.68 2.73 4.55
N THR A 40 -3.65 3.15 5.30
CA THR A 40 -2.59 4.00 4.73
C THR A 40 -1.84 3.27 3.62
N VAL A 41 -1.36 2.06 3.87
CA VAL A 41 -0.54 1.30 2.91
C VAL A 41 -1.35 0.79 1.71
N GLY A 42 -2.57 0.29 1.95
CA GLY A 42 -3.41 -0.33 0.92
C GLY A 42 -4.21 0.66 0.09
N VAL A 43 -4.47 1.88 0.59
CA VAL A 43 -5.35 2.85 -0.07
C VAL A 43 -4.62 4.15 -0.37
N VAL A 44 -4.06 4.81 0.65
CA VAL A 44 -3.50 6.17 0.49
C VAL A 44 -2.22 6.16 -0.34
N VAL A 45 -1.28 5.26 -0.03
CA VAL A 45 -0.01 5.15 -0.74
C VAL A 45 -0.19 4.89 -2.24
N PRO A 46 -0.97 3.88 -2.69
CA PRO A 46 -1.15 3.64 -4.12
C PRO A 46 -1.86 4.80 -4.84
N GLN A 47 -2.79 5.50 -4.18
CA GLN A 47 -3.41 6.69 -4.77
C GLN A 47 -2.40 7.83 -4.99
N LEU A 48 -1.54 8.09 -4.00
CA LEU A 48 -0.50 9.11 -4.11
C LEU A 48 0.54 8.76 -5.17
N LEU A 49 0.98 7.50 -5.21
CA LEU A 49 1.95 7.03 -6.19
C LEU A 49 1.39 7.12 -7.62
N ASN A 50 0.15 6.68 -7.83
CA ASN A 50 -0.50 6.80 -9.12
C ASN A 50 -0.64 8.27 -9.54
N GLY A 51 -1.09 9.15 -8.65
CA GLY A 51 -1.19 10.59 -8.95
C GLY A 51 0.17 11.24 -9.27
N TYR A 52 1.25 10.82 -8.59
CA TYR A 52 2.61 11.27 -8.90
C TYR A 52 3.07 10.82 -10.28
N PHE A 53 2.81 9.56 -10.63
CA PHE A 53 3.18 9.03 -11.94
C PHE A 53 2.39 9.68 -13.07
N ASP A 54 1.10 9.95 -12.85
CA ASP A 54 0.23 10.66 -13.80
C ASP A 54 0.77 12.08 -14.05
N ALA A 55 1.03 12.85 -12.99
CA ALA A 55 1.59 14.20 -13.10
C ALA A 55 3.00 14.24 -13.73
N SER A 56 3.78 13.16 -13.60
CA SER A 56 5.12 13.05 -14.20
C SER A 56 5.07 12.68 -15.69
N GLU A 57 3.97 12.09 -16.15
CA GLU A 57 3.78 11.71 -17.57
C GLU A 57 3.18 12.87 -18.39
N GLU A 58 2.50 13.81 -17.71
CA GLU A 58 1.96 15.05 -18.30
C GLU A 58 2.99 16.19 -18.45
N ALA A 59 4.16 16.09 -17.79
CA ALA A 59 5.21 17.12 -17.75
C ALA A 59 6.28 16.93 -18.84
#